data_AF-A0A183TT06-F1
#
_entry.id   AF-A0A183TT06-F1
#
_cell.length_a   1.000
_cell.length_b   1.000
_cell.length_c   1.000
_cell.angle_alpha   90.00
_cell.angle_beta   90.00
_cell.angle_gamma   90.00
#
_symmetry.space_group_name_H-M   'P 1'
#
loop_
_entity.id
_entity.type
_entity.pdbx_description
1 polymer ?
#
loop_
_entity_poly.entity_id
_entity_poly.type
_entity_poly.pdbx_seq_one_letter_code
_entity_poly.pdbx_strand_id
1 'polypeptide(L)'
;MLVGFGAENTMAAATCTFAFCAGRGQPVSLFQGVTRGRIVEPRGSSGFGWDPCFLPEGYQSTYAEMDNATKNAISHRFKALQALRQFLVESPQFPSQLPPPSSDSRRLS
;
A
#
# COMPACT_ATOMS: atom_id res chain seq x y z
N MET A 1 18.62 -17.54 1.94
CA MET A 1 18.55 -17.66 0.46
C MET A 1 17.29 -18.44 0.10
N LEU A 2 16.53 -18.04 -0.92
CA LEU A 2 15.34 -18.80 -1.35
C LEU A 2 15.79 -20.16 -1.90
N VAL A 3 15.52 -21.23 -1.14
CA VAL A 3 15.88 -22.59 -1.55
C VAL A 3 15.13 -22.92 -2.86
N GLY A 4 15.88 -23.24 -3.91
CA GLY A 4 15.32 -23.60 -5.23
C GLY A 4 15.31 -22.49 -6.29
N PHE A 5 15.76 -21.27 -5.95
CA PHE A 5 16.04 -20.22 -6.93
C PHE A 5 17.54 -19.94 -6.91
N GLY A 6 18.20 -20.01 -8.07
CA GLY A 6 19.59 -19.60 -8.18
C GLY A 6 19.78 -18.14 -7.75
N ALA A 7 20.97 -17.80 -7.26
CA ALA A 7 21.31 -16.45 -6.79
C ALA A 7 21.05 -15.37 -7.86
N GLU A 8 20.96 -15.78 -9.13
CA GLU A 8 20.71 -14.96 -10.30
C GLU A 8 19.25 -14.47 -10.47
N ASN A 9 18.26 -15.06 -9.79
CA ASN A 9 16.86 -14.62 -9.93
C ASN A 9 16.17 -14.34 -8.58
N THR A 10 16.50 -13.19 -8.00
CA THR A 10 15.90 -12.70 -6.74
C THR A 10 14.86 -11.60 -6.96
N MET A 11 14.49 -11.30 -8.21
CA MET A 11 13.57 -10.20 -8.53
C MET A 11 12.19 -10.42 -7.91
N ALA A 12 11.64 -9.37 -7.28
CA ALA A 12 10.34 -9.41 -6.64
C ALA A 12 9.58 -8.10 -6.81
N ALA A 13 8.25 -8.18 -6.67
CA ALA A 13 7.38 -7.02 -6.65
C ALA A 13 6.45 -7.10 -5.43
N ALA A 14 6.46 -6.06 -4.62
CA ALA A 14 5.44 -5.81 -3.60
C ALA A 14 4.26 -5.11 -4.26
N THR A 15 3.07 -5.70 -4.17
CA THR A 15 1.86 -5.22 -4.84
C THR A 15 0.71 -5.05 -3.84
N CYS A 16 0.01 -3.92 -3.90
CA CYS A 16 -1.21 -3.66 -3.15
C CYS A 16 -2.27 -3.16 -4.13
N THR A 17 -3.49 -3.68 -4.03
CA THR A 17 -4.65 -3.20 -4.78
C THR A 17 -5.73 -2.75 -3.80
N PHE A 18 -6.13 -1.48 -3.86
CA PHE A 18 -7.37 -1.02 -3.24
C PHE A 18 -8.53 -1.18 -4.22
N ALA A 19 -9.68 -1.64 -3.72
CA ALA A 19 -10.92 -1.68 -4.45
C ALA A 19 -11.91 -0.70 -3.82
N PHE A 20 -12.50 0.17 -4.63
CA PHE A 20 -13.47 1.17 -4.20
C PHE A 20 -14.79 0.98 -4.95
N CYS A 21 -15.90 1.09 -4.23
CA CYS A 21 -17.24 1.06 -4.80
C CYS A 21 -18.09 2.14 -4.11
N ALA A 22 -18.67 3.03 -4.90
CA ALA A 22 -19.46 4.15 -4.38
C ALA A 22 -20.81 3.73 -3.78
N GLY A 23 -21.26 2.50 -4.06
CA GLY A 23 -22.53 1.98 -3.56
C GLY A 23 -23.01 0.77 -4.34
N ARG A 24 -24.12 0.17 -3.89
CA ARG A 24 -24.70 -1.01 -4.55
C ARG A 24 -25.02 -0.71 -6.03
N GLY A 25 -24.60 -1.60 -6.93
CA GLY A 25 -24.82 -1.45 -8.37
C GLY A 25 -23.87 -0.48 -9.08
N GLN A 26 -22.94 0.15 -8.35
CA GLN A 26 -21.88 0.98 -8.94
C GLN A 26 -20.67 0.12 -9.35
N PRO A 27 -19.90 0.54 -10.37
CA PRO A 27 -18.69 -0.15 -10.77
C PRO A 27 -17.63 -0.11 -9.66
N VAL A 28 -16.82 -1.18 -9.57
CA VAL A 28 -15.66 -1.23 -8.68
C VAL A 28 -14.45 -0.62 -9.40
N SER A 29 -13.85 0.39 -8.80
CA SER A 29 -12.59 0.98 -9.25
C SER A 29 -11.42 0.33 -8.51
N LEU A 30 -10.38 -0.07 -9.25
CA LEU A 30 -9.18 -0.71 -8.69
C LEU A 30 -7.97 0.22 -8.79
N PHE A 31 -7.24 0.35 -7.69
CA PHE A 31 -6.05 1.20 -7.58
C PHE A 31 -4.87 0.34 -7.13
N GLN A 32 -3.89 0.16 -8.02
CA GLN A 32 -2.74 -0.70 -7.74
C GLN A 32 -1.49 0.13 -7.50
N GLY A 33 -0.79 -0.17 -6.42
CA GLY A 33 0.55 0.31 -6.15
C GLY A 33 1.53 -0.86 -6.22
N VAL A 34 2.63 -0.64 -6.93
CA VAL A 34 3.70 -1.63 -7.09
C VAL A 34 5.03 -1.03 -6.66
N THR A 35 5.83 -1.82 -5.96
CA THR A 35 7.24 -1.52 -5.70
C THR A 35 8.08 -2.70 -6.12
N ARG A 36 8.99 -2.47 -7.07
CA ARG A 36 9.95 -3.47 -7.52
C ARG A 36 11.12 -3.54 -6.55
N GLY A 37 11.74 -4.70 -6.49
CA GLY A 37 12.87 -4.94 -5.61
C GLY A 37 13.43 -6.33 -5.82
N ARG A 38 14.18 -6.79 -4.83
CA ARG A 38 14.77 -8.12 -4.79
C ARG A 38 14.65 -8.74 -3.42
N ILE A 39 14.63 -10.07 -3.38
CA ILE A 39 14.68 -10.86 -2.15
C ILE A 39 16.14 -11.02 -1.72
N VAL A 40 16.44 -10.62 -0.49
CA VAL A 40 17.76 -10.70 0.12
C VAL A 40 17.70 -11.50 1.42
N GLU A 41 18.86 -11.79 2.01
CA GLU A 41 18.89 -12.34 3.37
C GLU A 41 18.17 -11.40 4.35
N PRO A 42 17.45 -11.93 5.35
CA PRO A 42 16.70 -11.13 6.30
C PRO A 42 17.60 -10.11 7.04
N ARG A 43 17.20 -8.84 7.05
CA ARG A 43 17.85 -7.76 7.82
C ARG A 43 16.82 -6.83 8.46
N GLY A 44 17.19 -6.17 9.56
CA GLY A 44 16.31 -5.27 10.31
C GLY A 44 15.43 -5.98 11.34
N SER A 45 14.67 -5.21 12.12
CA SER A 45 13.77 -5.76 13.14
C SER A 45 12.55 -6.41 12.50
N SER A 46 12.23 -7.65 12.91
CA SER A 46 11.06 -8.39 12.47
C SER A 46 9.76 -7.74 12.98
N GLY A 47 9.23 -6.79 12.23
CA GLY A 47 7.89 -6.26 12.43
C GLY A 47 6.82 -7.25 11.96
N PHE A 48 6.57 -7.29 10.65
CA PHE A 48 5.53 -8.13 10.05
C PHE A 48 5.94 -8.66 8.68
N GLY A 49 5.55 -9.91 8.38
CA GLY A 49 5.64 -10.48 7.04
C GLY A 49 7.07 -10.57 6.48
N TRP A 50 7.21 -10.24 5.20
CA TRP A 50 8.43 -10.40 4.40
C TRP A 50 9.32 -9.15 4.36
N ASP A 51 8.98 -8.11 5.13
CA ASP A 51 9.72 -6.84 5.15
C ASP A 51 11.24 -6.99 5.37
N PRO A 52 11.72 -7.90 6.25
CA PRO A 52 13.15 -8.13 6.42
C PRO A 52 13.86 -8.67 5.19
N CYS A 53 13.14 -9.31 4.27
CA CYS A 53 13.72 -9.96 3.09
C CYS A 53 13.58 -9.13 1.81
N PHE A 54 12.83 -8.01 1.83
CA PHE A 54 12.55 -7.25 0.62
C PHE A 54 13.39 -5.97 0.55
N LEU A 55 14.26 -5.91 -0.45
CA LEU A 55 15.09 -4.75 -0.76
C LEU A 55 14.51 -4.01 -1.97
N PRO A 56 13.87 -2.83 -1.78
CA PRO A 56 13.30 -2.07 -2.89
C PRO A 56 14.38 -1.55 -3.84
N GLU A 57 14.02 -1.44 -5.11
CA GLU A 57 14.90 -0.91 -6.16
C GLU A 57 15.32 0.54 -5.85
N GLY A 58 16.61 0.84 -5.98
CA GLY A 58 17.19 2.15 -5.65
C GLY A 58 17.52 2.38 -4.17
N TYR A 59 17.31 1.38 -3.30
CA TYR A 59 17.62 1.47 -1.87
C TYR A 59 18.64 0.40 -1.44
N GLN A 60 19.31 0.65 -0.32
CA GLN A 60 20.26 -0.29 0.32
C GLN A 60 19.71 -0.95 1.59
N SER A 61 18.60 -0.43 2.11
CA SER A 61 17.91 -0.93 3.30
C SER A 61 16.69 -1.76 2.89
N THR A 62 16.45 -2.87 3.58
CA THR A 62 15.19 -3.62 3.48
C THR A 62 14.05 -2.80 4.08
N TYR A 63 12.80 -3.17 3.79
CA TYR A 63 11.65 -2.51 4.40
C TYR A 63 11.65 -2.56 5.94
N ALA A 64 12.28 -3.56 6.55
CA ALA A 64 12.38 -3.67 8.01
C ALA A 64 13.51 -2.82 8.61
N GLU A 65 14.46 -2.35 7.79
CA GLU A 65 15.54 -1.44 8.20
C GLU A 65 15.15 0.04 8.01
N MET A 66 14.07 0.32 7.26
CA MET A 66 13.57 1.67 7.03
C MET A 66 12.72 2.18 8.20
N ASP A 67 12.84 3.47 8.51
CA ASP A 67 11.83 4.13 9.33
C ASP A 67 10.46 4.15 8.62
N ASN A 68 9.40 4.36 9.41
CA ASN A 68 8.04 4.35 8.91
C ASN A 68 7.77 5.43 7.85
N ALA A 69 8.37 6.62 7.95
CA ALA A 69 8.14 7.71 7.02
C ALA A 69 8.75 7.41 5.65
N THR A 70 10.00 6.96 5.62
CA THR A 70 10.72 6.53 4.43
C THR A 70 10.00 5.38 3.74
N LYS A 71 9.64 4.34 4.50
CA LYS A 71 8.89 3.20 3.97
C LYS A 71 7.55 3.63 3.39
N ASN A 72 6.81 4.47 4.12
CA ASN A 72 5.51 4.95 3.66
C ASN A 72 5.65 5.72 2.35
N ALA A 73 6.65 6.59 2.18
CA ALA A 73 6.82 7.37 0.96
C ALA A 73 6.99 6.51 -0.32
N ILE A 74 7.52 5.29 -0.20
CA ILE A 74 7.81 4.44 -1.36
C ILE A 74 6.94 3.19 -1.48
N SER A 75 6.25 2.81 -0.41
CA SER A 75 5.60 1.51 -0.33
C SER A 75 4.49 1.34 -1.38
N HIS A 76 4.34 0.11 -1.82
CA HIS A 76 3.22 -0.35 -2.65
C HIS A 76 1.84 0.06 -2.08
N ARG A 77 1.66 0.01 -0.75
CA ARG A 77 0.40 0.48 -0.11
C ARG A 77 0.18 1.97 -0.26
N PHE A 78 1.21 2.78 -0.01
CA PHE A 78 1.10 4.24 -0.17
C PHE A 78 0.82 4.63 -1.61
N LYS A 79 1.51 4.02 -2.59
CA LYS A 79 1.24 4.25 -4.02
C LYS A 79 -0.21 3.93 -4.39
N ALA A 80 -0.73 2.80 -3.93
CA ALA A 80 -2.12 2.41 -4.14
C ALA A 80 -3.10 3.40 -3.49
N LEU A 81 -2.80 3.82 -2.25
CA LEU A 81 -3.62 4.78 -1.50
C LEU A 81 -3.57 6.18 -2.11
N GLN A 82 -2.42 6.61 -2.62
CA GLN A 82 -2.26 7.89 -3.29
C GLN A 82 -3.10 7.94 -4.57
N ALA A 83 -3.11 6.86 -5.35
CA ALA A 83 -3.97 6.74 -6.53
C ALA A 83 -5.47 6.80 -6.15
N LEU A 84 -5.89 6.09 -5.10
CA LEU A 84 -7.26 6.18 -4.58
C LEU A 84 -7.59 7.61 -4.09
N ARG A 85 -6.69 8.25 -3.34
CA ARG A 85 -6.86 9.62 -2.85
C ARG A 85 -7.05 10.60 -4.01
N GLN A 86 -6.22 10.49 -5.04
CA GLN A 86 -6.30 11.34 -6.22
C GLN A 86 -7.67 11.16 -6.91
N PHE A 87 -8.09 9.92 -7.12
CA PHE A 87 -9.41 9.62 -7.66
C PHE A 87 -10.54 10.25 -6.86
N LEU A 88 -10.50 10.15 -5.53
CA LEU A 88 -11.55 10.72 -4.67
C LEU A 88 -11.55 12.25 -4.70
N VAL A 89 -10.39 12.91 -4.70
CA VAL A 89 -10.29 14.38 -4.74
C VAL A 89 -10.74 14.96 -6.09
N GLU A 90 -10.46 14.26 -7.18
CA GLU A 90 -10.85 14.69 -8.53
C GLU A 90 -12.32 14.34 -8.86
N SER A 91 -12.94 13.46 -8.06
CA SER A 91 -14.33 13.03 -8.27
C SER A 91 -15.32 14.07 -7.74
N PRO A 92 -16.17 14.68 -8.59
CA PRO A 92 -17.15 15.69 -8.15
C PRO A 92 -18.17 15.17 -7.13
N GLN A 93 -18.32 13.85 -7.04
CA GLN A 93 -19.24 13.14 -6.15
C GLN A 93 -18.73 13.05 -4.70
N PHE A 94 -17.44 13.27 -4.47
CA PHE A 94 -16.82 13.21 -3.15
C PHE A 94 -16.20 14.58 -2.82
N PRO A 95 -16.96 15.50 -2.21
CA PRO A 95 -16.42 16.81 -1.86
C PRO A 95 -15.24 16.65 -0.89
N SER A 96 -14.24 17.52 -1.05
CA SER A 96 -13.00 17.51 -0.27
C SER A 96 -13.20 17.78 1.23
N GLN A 97 -14.36 18.28 1.61
CA GLN A 97 -14.74 18.50 3.01
C GLN A 97 -15.62 17.36 3.49
N LEU A 98 -15.19 16.70 4.57
CA LEU A 98 -16.03 15.79 5.33
C LEU A 98 -17.30 16.53 5.75
N PRO A 99 -18.50 15.94 5.57
CA PRO A 99 -19.70 16.51 6.16
C PRO A 99 -19.49 16.63 7.67
N PRO A 100 -20.00 17.70 8.31
CA PRO A 100 -19.91 17.82 9.76
C PRO A 100 -20.54 16.57 10.40
N PRO A 101 -20.00 16.08 11.53
CA PRO A 101 -20.53 14.90 12.20
C PRO A 101 -22.03 15.09 12.43
N SER A 102 -22.85 14.13 11.98
CA SER A 102 -24.29 14.23 12.14
C SER A 102 -24.64 14.22 13.63
N SER A 103 -25.32 15.25 14.10
CA SER A 103 -25.81 15.36 15.48
C SER A 103 -26.96 14.39 15.82
N ASP A 104 -27.26 13.44 14.94
CA ASP A 104 -28.47 12.62 15.04
C ASP A 104 -28.21 11.35 15.85
N SER A 105 -28.40 11.48 17.16
CA SER A 105 -28.33 10.39 18.15
C SER A 105 -29.56 9.45 18.12
N ARG A 106 -30.35 9.43 17.04
CA ARG A 106 -31.67 8.76 16.99
C ARG A 106 -31.81 7.65 15.94
N ARG A 107 -30.81 6.78 15.78
CA ARG A 107 -30.97 5.47 15.11
C ARG A 107 -30.45 4.31 15.94
N LEU A 108 -30.88 4.25 17.20
CA LEU A 108 -31.00 3.00 17.95
C LEU A 108 -32.35 3.01 18.65
N SER A 109 -33.38 2.61 17.91
CA SER A 109 -34.68 2.15 18.44
C SER A 109 -35.26 1.17 17.44
#